data_AF-A0A091GPE2-F1
#
_entry.id   AF-A0A091GPE2-F1
#
_cell.length_a   1.000
_cell.length_b   1.000
_cell.length_c   1.000
_cell.angle_alpha   90.00
_cell.angle_beta   90.00
_cell.angle_gamma   90.00
#
_symmetry.space_group_name_H-M   'P 1'
#
loop_
_entity.id
_entity.type
_entity.pdbx_description
1 polymer ?
#
loop_
_entity_poly.entity_id
_entity_poly.type
_entity_poly.pdbx_seq_one_letter_code
_entity_poly.pdbx_strand_id
1 'polypeptide(L)'
;VAVSSLPDLRGTERDQAAILVQLSSRSPAFPKNSEEKLLWSGWFCCVSGDDLSDNVPEDFTCLPLFLANGAESYTSIVGSWFQKTFDCCFRRLALSPLNLSWMAAMWTGCKVDKTASPTELVFSVPCLPHPLDISYAIHPEDAKALWDTVQKTPGEITQEEVDVFMDCLYSHFHRHFKIHLSATKLVKVSTAIASAHCDGIIKFLQSQYLTGVLTLLTELAISQIQ
;
A
#
# COMPACT_ATOMS: atom_id res chain seq x y z
N VAL A 1 -12.49 19.52 -13.32
CA VAL A 1 -11.34 18.96 -12.58
C VAL A 1 -10.97 19.97 -11.52
N ALA A 2 -10.89 19.57 -10.26
CA ALA A 2 -10.40 20.41 -9.18
C ALA A 2 -9.02 19.90 -8.74
N VAL A 3 -8.10 20.82 -8.45
CA VAL A 3 -6.78 20.51 -7.89
C VAL A 3 -6.61 21.33 -6.61
N SER A 4 -6.26 20.68 -5.50
CA SER A 4 -6.05 21.33 -4.21
C SER A 4 -4.85 20.74 -3.46
N SER A 5 -4.27 21.54 -2.57
CA SER A 5 -3.17 21.13 -1.70
C SER A 5 -3.71 20.60 -0.38
N LEU A 6 -3.17 19.49 0.10
CA LEU A 6 -3.46 18.83 1.38
C LEU A 6 -2.20 18.83 2.25
N PRO A 7 -2.02 19.82 3.15
CA PRO A 7 -0.85 19.89 4.00
C PRO A 7 -0.82 18.80 5.09
N ASP A 8 -1.97 18.22 5.45
CA ASP A 8 -2.11 17.29 6.57
C ASP A 8 -1.50 15.90 6.33
N LEU A 9 -1.09 15.59 5.09
CA LEU A 9 -0.46 14.32 4.71
C LEU A 9 1.07 14.36 4.70
N ARG A 10 1.68 15.41 5.26
CA ARG A 10 3.13 15.50 5.42
C ARG A 10 3.59 14.55 6.54
N GLY A 11 4.66 13.80 6.31
CA GLY A 11 5.35 13.03 7.35
C GLY A 11 6.26 13.92 8.19
N THR A 12 7.03 14.80 7.54
CA THR A 12 7.94 15.78 8.16
C THR A 12 7.63 17.21 7.69
N GLU A 13 8.19 18.23 8.35
CA GLU A 13 8.04 19.63 7.90
C GLU A 13 8.69 19.91 6.52
N ARG A 14 9.61 19.03 6.09
CA ARG A 14 10.29 19.11 4.80
C ARG A 14 9.48 18.50 3.66
N ASP A 15 8.55 17.61 3.98
CA ASP A 15 7.70 16.99 2.97
C ASP A 15 6.84 18.03 2.25
N GLN A 16 6.74 17.88 0.92
CA GLN A 16 5.87 18.69 0.11
C GLN A 16 4.40 18.36 0.44
N ALA A 17 3.52 19.38 0.37
CA ALA A 17 2.10 19.13 0.60
C ALA A 17 1.57 18.17 -0.47
N ALA A 18 0.71 17.23 -0.05
CA ALA A 18 0.07 16.33 -0.97
C ALA A 18 -0.85 17.10 -1.93
N ILE A 19 -0.97 16.64 -3.17
CA ILE A 19 -1.83 17.26 -4.18
C ILE A 19 -3.02 16.34 -4.45
N LEU A 20 -4.21 16.85 -4.20
CA LEU A 20 -5.48 16.19 -4.50
C LEU A 20 -5.99 16.64 -5.87
N VAL A 21 -6.36 15.68 -6.70
CA VAL A 21 -6.99 15.87 -8.00
C VAL A 21 -8.36 15.19 -7.98
N GLN A 22 -9.42 15.92 -8.32
CA GLN A 22 -10.78 15.39 -8.30
C GLN A 22 -11.50 15.60 -9.63
N LEU A 23 -12.19 14.54 -10.06
CA LEU A 23 -13.12 14.56 -11.18
C LEU A 23 -14.53 14.46 -10.63
N SER A 24 -15.32 15.51 -10.84
CA SER A 24 -16.71 15.57 -10.43
C SER A 24 -17.60 15.78 -11.65
N SER A 25 -18.81 15.23 -11.61
CA SER A 25 -19.85 15.50 -12.60
C SER A 25 -20.98 16.28 -11.98
N ARG A 26 -21.44 17.32 -12.68
CA ARG A 26 -22.62 18.08 -12.32
C ARG A 26 -23.81 17.52 -13.09
N SER A 27 -24.86 17.12 -12.39
CA SER A 27 -26.07 16.62 -13.02
C SER A 27 -26.76 17.75 -13.82
N PRO A 28 -27.05 17.56 -15.12
CA PRO A 28 -27.75 18.57 -15.92
C PRO A 28 -29.22 18.74 -15.51
N ALA A 29 -29.78 17.84 -14.71
CA ALA A 29 -31.20 17.83 -14.36
C ALA A 29 -31.61 18.91 -13.33
N PHE A 30 -30.68 19.44 -12.52
CA PHE A 30 -30.98 20.46 -11.50
C PHE A 30 -29.80 21.44 -11.32
N PRO A 31 -29.79 22.58 -12.01
CA PRO A 31 -28.64 23.50 -12.01
C PRO A 31 -28.49 24.35 -10.73
N LYS A 32 -29.48 24.37 -9.84
CA LYS A 32 -29.49 25.28 -8.66
C LYS A 32 -29.17 24.63 -7.31
N ASN A 33 -29.10 23.30 -7.21
CA ASN A 33 -28.88 22.58 -5.94
C ASN A 33 -28.26 21.17 -6.12
N SER A 34 -27.61 20.88 -7.26
CA SER A 34 -26.98 19.57 -7.43
C SER A 34 -25.63 19.53 -6.70
N GLU A 35 -25.53 18.70 -5.67
CA GLU A 35 -24.25 18.26 -5.13
C GLU A 35 -23.41 17.67 -6.26
N GLU A 36 -22.16 18.14 -6.38
CA GLU A 36 -21.24 17.61 -7.37
C GLU A 36 -20.89 16.16 -7.01
N LYS A 37 -21.24 15.22 -7.90
CA LYS A 37 -20.94 13.81 -7.66
C LYS A 37 -19.47 13.57 -7.98
N LEU A 38 -18.68 13.23 -6.96
CA LEU A 38 -17.30 12.78 -7.13
C LEU A 38 -17.30 11.45 -7.91
N LEU A 39 -16.58 11.42 -9.03
CA LEU A 39 -16.43 10.24 -9.88
C LEU A 39 -15.10 9.52 -9.65
N TRP A 40 -14.06 10.29 -9.33
CA TRP A 40 -12.70 9.81 -9.17
C TRP A 40 -11.87 10.82 -8.38
N SER A 41 -10.91 10.33 -7.60
CA SER A 41 -9.90 11.16 -6.93
C SER A 41 -8.51 10.55 -7.05
N GLY A 42 -7.50 11.39 -7.24
CA GLY A 42 -6.08 11.04 -7.26
C GLY A 42 -5.28 11.89 -6.29
N TRP A 43 -4.30 11.30 -5.63
CA TRP A 43 -3.54 11.93 -4.54
C TRP A 43 -2.06 11.72 -4.82
N PHE A 44 -1.34 12.81 -5.08
CA PHE A 44 0.12 12.80 -5.09
C PHE A 44 0.63 13.06 -3.70
N CYS A 45 1.55 12.25 -3.21
CA CYS A 45 2.13 12.42 -1.89
C CYS A 45 3.58 11.93 -1.84
N CYS A 46 4.30 12.48 -0.87
CA CYS A 46 5.63 12.07 -0.48
C CYS A 46 5.64 12.15 1.04
N VAL A 47 5.80 11.02 1.72
CA VAL A 47 5.82 10.96 3.18
C VAL A 47 7.19 10.46 3.59
N SER A 48 7.94 11.27 4.32
CA SER A 48 9.31 10.97 4.75
C SER A 48 10.27 10.67 3.59
N GLY A 49 10.13 11.38 2.47
CA GLY A 49 10.96 11.16 1.27
C GLY A 49 12.29 11.90 1.26
N ASP A 50 12.84 12.22 2.44
CA ASP A 50 14.01 13.08 2.61
C ASP A 50 15.23 12.56 1.81
N ASP A 51 15.37 11.23 1.64
CA ASP A 51 16.48 10.59 0.91
C ASP A 51 16.56 10.97 -0.59
N LEU A 52 15.44 11.38 -1.21
CA LEU A 52 15.46 11.91 -2.57
C LEU A 52 15.80 13.39 -2.64
N SER A 53 15.53 14.15 -1.58
CA SER A 53 15.66 15.61 -1.61
C SER A 53 17.10 16.08 -1.79
N ASP A 54 18.08 15.30 -1.31
CA ASP A 54 19.51 15.65 -1.40
C ASP A 54 20.09 15.56 -2.83
N ASN A 55 19.44 14.81 -3.73
CA ASN A 55 19.99 14.49 -5.06
C ASN A 55 19.29 15.23 -6.21
N VAL A 56 18.35 16.13 -5.90
CA VAL A 56 17.45 16.72 -6.89
C VAL A 56 17.46 18.25 -6.77
N PRO A 57 17.32 19.02 -7.88
CA PRO A 57 17.35 20.49 -7.81
C PRO A 57 16.29 21.07 -6.86
N GLU A 58 16.59 22.22 -6.23
CA GLU A 58 15.71 22.88 -5.26
C GLU A 58 14.28 23.16 -5.79
N ASP A 59 14.13 23.38 -7.10
CA ASP A 59 12.85 23.64 -7.75
C ASP A 59 12.04 22.36 -8.08
N PHE A 60 12.58 21.18 -7.79
CA PHE A 60 11.92 19.92 -8.14
C PHE A 60 10.84 19.54 -7.12
N THR A 61 9.63 19.27 -7.63
CA THR A 61 8.53 18.77 -6.83
C THR A 61 8.57 17.24 -6.78
N CYS A 62 9.00 16.66 -5.65
CA CYS A 62 9.11 15.22 -5.50
C CYS A 62 7.84 14.63 -4.86
N LEU A 63 6.97 14.04 -5.69
CA LEU A 63 5.75 13.36 -5.26
C LEU A 63 5.67 11.97 -5.91
N PRO A 64 6.50 11.00 -5.46
CA PRO A 64 6.69 9.72 -6.15
C PRO A 64 5.49 8.78 -6.03
N LEU A 65 4.61 8.99 -5.04
CA LEU A 65 3.44 8.14 -4.81
C LEU A 65 2.17 8.82 -5.33
N PHE A 66 1.47 8.13 -6.24
CA PHE A 66 0.16 8.54 -6.74
C PHE A 66 -0.89 7.47 -6.40
N LEU A 67 -1.82 7.83 -5.50
CA LEU A 67 -2.94 6.98 -5.10
C LEU A 67 -4.19 7.38 -5.85
N ALA A 68 -4.84 6.44 -6.54
CA ALA A 68 -6.06 6.69 -7.27
C ALA A 68 -7.23 5.88 -6.68
N ASN A 69 -8.39 6.53 -6.58
CA ASN A 69 -9.65 5.92 -6.20
C ASN A 69 -10.73 6.26 -7.24
N GLY A 70 -11.24 5.22 -7.90
CA GLY A 70 -12.24 5.31 -8.96
C GLY A 70 -11.95 4.32 -10.10
N ALA A 71 -12.67 4.46 -11.21
CA ALA A 71 -12.49 3.57 -12.35
C ALA A 71 -11.12 3.77 -13.03
N GLU A 72 -10.48 2.68 -13.43
CA GLU A 72 -9.15 2.67 -14.07
C GLU A 72 -9.09 3.48 -15.36
N SER A 73 -10.21 3.59 -16.08
CA SER A 73 -10.33 4.43 -17.27
C SER A 73 -10.08 5.91 -16.96
N TYR A 74 -10.59 6.42 -15.83
CA TYR A 74 -10.32 7.78 -15.39
C TYR A 74 -8.88 7.95 -14.93
N THR A 75 -8.33 6.99 -14.19
CA THR A 75 -6.91 6.98 -13.78
C THR A 75 -6.00 7.07 -15.01
N SER A 76 -6.27 6.28 -16.04
CA SER A 76 -5.52 6.27 -17.30
C SER A 76 -5.59 7.60 -18.05
N ILE A 77 -6.77 8.23 -18.10
CA ILE A 77 -6.96 9.56 -18.71
C ILE A 77 -6.18 10.63 -17.96
N VAL A 78 -6.30 10.67 -16.63
CA VAL A 78 -5.61 11.66 -15.79
C VAL A 78 -4.09 11.47 -15.87
N GLY A 79 -3.60 10.24 -15.72
CA GLY A 79 -2.17 9.92 -15.85
C GLY A 79 -1.62 10.28 -17.24
N SER A 80 -2.37 9.99 -18.32
CA SER A 80 -1.98 10.39 -19.67
C SER A 80 -1.93 11.90 -19.87
N TRP A 81 -2.80 12.65 -19.21
CA TRP A 81 -2.76 14.12 -19.23
C TRP A 81 -1.53 14.63 -18.49
N PHE A 82 -1.25 14.14 -17.28
CA PHE A 82 -0.06 14.54 -16.53
C PHE A 82 1.23 14.26 -17.30
N GLN A 83 1.40 13.07 -17.88
CA GLN A 83 2.59 12.73 -18.67
C GLN A 83 2.76 13.56 -19.95
N LYS A 84 1.68 14.16 -20.48
CA LYS A 84 1.75 15.07 -21.64
C LYS A 84 2.03 16.51 -21.24
N THR A 85 1.61 16.91 -20.05
CA THR A 85 1.69 18.30 -19.56
C THR A 85 2.95 18.53 -18.73
N PHE A 86 3.44 17.50 -18.05
CA PHE A 86 4.61 17.53 -17.19
C PHE A 86 5.59 16.43 -17.61
N ASP A 87 6.88 16.69 -17.40
CA ASP A 87 7.94 15.71 -17.64
C ASP A 87 7.95 14.66 -16.52
N CYS A 88 6.99 13.75 -16.57
CA CYS A 88 6.76 12.73 -15.57
C CYS A 88 6.35 11.40 -16.20
N CYS A 89 6.45 10.31 -15.43
CA CYS A 89 6.01 8.99 -15.84
C CYS A 89 5.12 8.37 -14.75
N PHE A 90 4.03 7.75 -15.17
CA PHE A 90 3.13 7.02 -14.29
C PHE A 90 3.36 5.53 -14.48
N ARG A 91 3.69 4.86 -13.39
CA ARG A 91 3.86 3.42 -13.35
C ARG A 91 3.11 2.85 -12.18
N ARG A 92 2.54 1.67 -12.39
CA ARG A 92 1.88 0.94 -11.32
C ARG A 92 2.94 0.41 -10.36
N LEU A 93 2.82 0.72 -9.08
CA LEU A 93 3.74 0.26 -8.04
C LEU A 93 3.56 -1.25 -7.83
N ALA A 94 4.42 -2.06 -8.46
CA ALA A 94 4.39 -3.51 -8.29
C ALA A 94 5.02 -3.87 -6.95
N LEU A 95 4.35 -4.73 -6.18
CA LEU A 95 4.86 -5.21 -4.89
C LEU A 95 5.36 -6.64 -5.04
N SER A 96 6.64 -6.85 -4.69
CA SER A 96 7.24 -8.18 -4.70
C SER A 96 6.73 -9.03 -3.51
N PRO A 97 6.85 -10.36 -3.55
CA PRO A 97 6.58 -11.22 -2.40
C PRO A 97 7.39 -10.82 -1.14
N LEU A 98 8.59 -10.29 -1.35
CA LEU A 98 9.43 -9.76 -0.27
C LEU A 98 8.76 -8.52 0.35
N ASN A 99 8.37 -7.54 -0.46
CA ASN A 99 7.68 -6.33 0.01
C ASN A 99 6.41 -6.68 0.79
N LEU A 100 5.64 -7.65 0.29
CA LEU A 100 4.42 -8.13 0.95
C LEU A 100 4.73 -8.80 2.30
N SER A 101 5.82 -9.57 2.40
CA SER A 101 6.25 -10.20 3.65
C SER A 101 6.65 -9.16 4.70
N TRP A 102 7.37 -8.12 4.29
CA TRP A 102 7.67 -6.96 5.12
C TRP A 102 6.40 -6.26 5.60
N MET A 103 5.46 -5.99 4.69
CA MET A 103 4.16 -5.39 5.05
C MET A 103 3.40 -6.25 6.06
N ALA A 104 3.39 -7.58 5.91
CA ALA A 104 2.76 -8.48 6.88
C ALA A 104 3.37 -8.31 8.27
N ALA A 105 4.69 -8.41 8.38
CA ALA A 105 5.42 -8.29 9.65
C ALA A 105 5.20 -6.93 10.31
N MET A 106 5.44 -5.84 9.56
CA MET A 106 5.29 -4.46 10.05
C MET A 106 3.88 -4.18 10.55
N TRP A 107 2.86 -4.57 9.78
CA TRP A 107 1.47 -4.26 10.14
C TRP A 107 0.93 -5.18 11.23
N THR A 108 1.41 -6.42 11.33
CA THR A 108 1.09 -7.30 12.47
C THR A 108 1.67 -6.76 13.77
N GLY A 109 2.83 -6.09 13.74
CA GLY A 109 3.43 -5.46 14.92
C GLY A 109 2.62 -4.30 15.51
N CYS A 110 1.70 -3.70 14.74
CA CYS A 110 0.88 -2.57 15.17
C CYS A 110 -0.12 -2.96 16.27
N LYS A 111 -0.41 -2.01 17.17
CA LYS A 111 -1.43 -2.19 18.22
C LYS A 111 -2.82 -1.88 17.66
N VAL A 112 -3.73 -2.84 17.72
CA VAL A 112 -5.10 -2.67 17.22
C VAL A 112 -6.08 -3.05 18.32
N ASP A 113 -7.24 -2.42 18.33
CA ASP A 113 -8.33 -2.80 19.23
C ASP A 113 -8.83 -4.23 18.96
N LYS A 114 -9.46 -4.82 19.98
CA LYS A 114 -9.82 -6.25 20.05
C LYS A 114 -10.74 -6.77 18.93
N THR A 115 -11.33 -5.90 18.11
CA THR A 115 -12.21 -6.28 16.98
C THR A 115 -11.48 -6.18 15.63
N ALA A 116 -10.24 -6.65 15.58
CA ALA A 116 -9.39 -6.62 14.40
C ALA A 116 -9.82 -7.66 13.35
N SER A 117 -9.77 -7.30 12.06
CA SER A 117 -9.93 -8.26 10.95
C SER A 117 -8.76 -9.25 10.93
N PRO A 118 -8.98 -10.51 10.50
CA PRO A 118 -7.94 -11.53 10.47
C PRO A 118 -6.75 -11.10 9.60
N THR A 119 -5.57 -11.62 9.96
CA THR A 119 -4.40 -11.54 9.08
C THR A 119 -4.58 -12.58 7.97
N GLU A 120 -4.69 -12.13 6.73
CA GLU A 120 -4.88 -12.97 5.55
C GLU A 120 -3.67 -12.87 4.63
N LEU A 121 -3.09 -14.02 4.29
CA LEU A 121 -2.05 -14.17 3.27
C LEU A 121 -2.66 -14.93 2.08
N VAL A 122 -2.62 -14.33 0.88
CA VAL A 122 -3.11 -15.00 -0.34
C VAL A 122 -1.94 -15.33 -1.24
N PHE A 123 -1.90 -16.58 -1.67
CA PHE A 123 -0.87 -17.13 -2.53
C PHE A 123 -1.48 -17.58 -3.85
N SER A 124 -0.82 -17.25 -4.95
CA SER A 124 -1.19 -17.75 -6.27
C SER A 124 -0.31 -18.94 -6.65
N VAL A 125 -0.92 -20.01 -7.13
CA VAL A 125 -0.22 -21.23 -7.53
C VAL A 125 0.27 -21.09 -8.98
N PRO A 126 1.59 -21.12 -9.23
CA PRO A 126 2.12 -20.95 -10.58
C PRO A 126 1.85 -22.18 -11.47
N CYS A 127 1.96 -21.98 -12.78
CA CYS A 127 1.99 -23.05 -13.79
C CYS A 127 0.70 -23.91 -13.89
N LEU A 128 -0.45 -23.38 -13.48
CA LEU A 128 -1.75 -24.04 -13.66
C LEU A 128 -2.51 -23.50 -14.88
N PRO A 129 -3.32 -24.35 -15.55
CA PRO A 129 -4.15 -23.91 -16.67
C PRO A 129 -5.28 -22.96 -16.24
N HIS A 130 -5.67 -23.00 -14.97
CA HIS A 130 -6.66 -22.10 -14.38
C HIS A 130 -6.06 -21.44 -13.13
N PRO A 131 -6.34 -20.15 -12.88
CA PRO A 131 -5.89 -19.47 -11.67
C PRO A 131 -6.40 -20.21 -10.44
N LEU A 132 -5.48 -20.54 -9.53
CA LEU A 132 -5.81 -21.11 -8.23
C LEU A 132 -5.08 -20.30 -7.18
N ASP A 133 -5.86 -19.70 -6.28
CA ASP A 133 -5.35 -18.96 -5.15
C ASP A 133 -5.65 -19.70 -3.84
N ILE A 134 -4.70 -19.67 -2.92
CA ILE A 134 -4.80 -20.23 -1.57
C ILE A 134 -4.85 -19.06 -0.61
N SER A 135 -5.95 -18.93 0.15
CA SER A 135 -6.05 -17.96 1.24
C SER A 135 -5.74 -18.64 2.57
N TYR A 136 -4.82 -18.06 3.32
CA TYR A 136 -4.47 -18.46 4.68
C TYR A 136 -4.82 -17.33 5.65
N ALA A 137 -5.90 -17.52 6.41
CA ALA A 137 -6.36 -16.57 7.42
C ALA A 137 -5.97 -17.02 8.83
N ILE A 138 -5.42 -16.07 9.60
CA ILE A 138 -4.91 -16.26 10.96
C ILE A 138 -5.60 -15.24 11.87
N HIS A 139 -5.98 -15.67 13.08
CA HIS A 139 -6.54 -14.75 14.05
C HIS A 139 -5.52 -13.64 14.39
N PRO A 140 -5.91 -12.36 14.51
CA PRO A 140 -4.96 -11.28 14.73
C PRO A 140 -4.13 -11.44 16.00
N GLU A 141 -4.74 -11.97 17.06
CA GLU A 141 -4.06 -12.21 18.33
C GLU A 141 -2.97 -13.28 18.21
N ASP A 142 -3.20 -14.33 17.41
CA ASP A 142 -2.21 -15.39 17.20
C ASP A 142 -1.05 -14.90 16.32
N ALA A 143 -1.37 -14.15 15.26
CA ALA A 143 -0.35 -13.53 14.42
C ALA A 143 0.51 -12.53 15.23
N LYS A 144 -0.13 -11.73 16.10
CA LYS A 144 0.56 -10.80 16.99
C LYS A 144 1.43 -11.52 18.01
N ALA A 145 0.90 -12.55 18.66
CA ALA A 145 1.64 -13.35 19.63
C ALA A 145 2.85 -14.02 18.99
N LEU A 146 2.71 -14.56 17.78
CA LEU A 146 3.84 -15.08 17.02
C LEU A 146 4.87 -13.98 16.74
N TRP A 147 4.44 -12.83 16.21
CA TRP A 147 5.34 -11.70 15.93
C TRP A 147 6.11 -11.26 17.18
N ASP A 148 5.43 -11.17 18.34
CA ASP A 148 6.03 -10.77 19.61
C ASP A 148 7.08 -11.77 20.14
N THR A 149 7.05 -13.02 19.69
CA THR A 149 8.11 -14.00 20.02
C THR A 149 9.32 -13.90 19.08
N VAL A 150 9.13 -13.35 17.88
CA VAL A 150 10.16 -13.23 16.85
C VAL A 150 10.92 -11.91 17.01
N GLN A 151 10.20 -10.81 17.25
CA GLN A 151 10.78 -9.48 17.40
C GLN A 151 11.66 -9.41 18.65
N LYS A 152 12.95 -9.11 18.45
CA LYS A 152 13.93 -8.99 19.52
C LYS A 152 13.96 -7.59 20.11
N THR A 153 13.91 -6.59 19.23
CA THR A 153 14.01 -5.16 19.60
C THR A 153 12.75 -4.43 19.15
N PRO A 154 11.94 -3.87 20.07
CA PRO A 154 10.78 -3.07 19.69
C PRO A 154 11.20 -1.84 18.86
N GLY A 155 10.56 -1.66 17.70
CA GLY A 155 10.76 -0.48 16.85
C GLY A 155 11.80 -0.67 15.74
N GLU A 156 12.63 -1.71 15.82
CA GLU A 156 13.51 -2.13 14.73
C GLU A 156 12.97 -3.46 14.17
N ILE A 157 12.94 -3.56 12.84
CA ILE A 157 12.51 -4.78 12.15
C ILE A 157 13.61 -5.15 11.17
N THR A 158 14.16 -6.36 11.33
CA THR A 158 15.23 -6.91 10.49
C THR A 158 14.68 -7.90 9.48
N GLN A 159 15.40 -8.11 8.37
CA GLN A 159 15.03 -9.10 7.36
C GLN A 159 14.93 -10.50 7.99
N GLU A 160 15.85 -10.84 8.88
CA GLU A 160 15.88 -12.13 9.57
C GLU A 160 14.62 -12.35 10.43
N GLU A 161 14.11 -11.31 11.09
CA GLU A 161 12.86 -11.40 11.85
C GLU A 161 11.65 -11.60 10.92
N VAL A 162 11.61 -10.90 9.79
CA VAL A 162 10.55 -11.09 8.78
C VAL A 162 10.57 -12.52 8.24
N ASP A 163 11.75 -13.04 7.89
CA ASP A 163 11.91 -14.39 7.36
C ASP A 163 11.48 -15.43 8.39
N VAL A 164 11.93 -15.32 9.65
CA VAL A 164 11.53 -16.24 10.73
C VAL A 164 10.02 -16.19 10.96
N PHE A 165 9.41 -15.01 10.96
CA PHE A 165 7.96 -14.87 11.11
C PHE A 165 7.20 -15.58 9.98
N MET A 166 7.56 -15.34 8.73
CA MET A 166 6.91 -15.95 7.57
C MET A 166 7.16 -17.46 7.52
N ASP A 167 8.36 -17.93 7.83
CA ASP A 167 8.70 -19.35 7.90
C ASP A 167 7.91 -20.08 8.99
N CYS A 168 7.68 -19.46 10.15
CA CYS A 168 6.80 -20.02 11.18
C CYS A 168 5.37 -20.22 10.64
N LEU A 169 4.84 -19.22 9.95
CA LEU A 169 3.50 -19.28 9.35
C LEU A 169 3.40 -20.36 8.27
N TYR A 170 4.40 -20.46 7.39
CA TYR A 170 4.47 -21.47 6.33
C TYR A 170 4.62 -22.87 6.90
N SER A 171 5.46 -23.03 7.92
CA SER A 171 5.66 -24.30 8.61
C SER A 171 4.39 -24.77 9.32
N HIS A 172 3.66 -23.85 9.96
CA HIS A 172 2.35 -24.15 10.56
C HIS A 172 1.36 -24.62 9.49
N PHE A 173 1.22 -23.87 8.39
CA PHE A 173 0.31 -24.26 7.30
C PHE A 173 0.66 -25.63 6.72
N HIS A 174 1.94 -25.88 6.42
CA HIS A 174 2.41 -27.16 5.90
C HIS A 174 2.15 -28.30 6.89
N ARG A 175 2.34 -28.08 8.20
CA ARG A 175 2.07 -29.10 9.23
C ARG A 175 0.63 -29.61 9.17
N HIS A 176 -0.34 -28.71 8.96
CA HIS A 176 -1.76 -29.01 8.95
C HIS A 176 -2.29 -29.47 7.59
N PHE A 177 -1.88 -28.81 6.51
CA PHE A 177 -2.47 -29.01 5.18
C PHE A 177 -1.57 -29.79 4.21
N LYS A 178 -0.30 -30.04 4.56
CA LYS A 178 0.71 -30.70 3.71
C LYS A 178 0.95 -29.98 2.37
N ILE A 179 0.74 -28.67 2.36
CA ILE A 179 0.99 -27.80 1.21
C ILE A 179 2.18 -26.90 1.54
N HIS A 180 3.16 -26.86 0.65
CA HIS A 180 4.31 -25.96 0.76
C HIS A 180 3.97 -24.59 0.15
N LEU A 181 3.56 -23.64 0.98
CA LEU A 181 3.31 -22.26 0.53
C LEU A 181 4.57 -21.57 -0.03
N SER A 182 5.76 -22.00 0.39
CA SER A 182 7.02 -21.53 -0.19
C SER A 182 7.20 -21.89 -1.68
N ALA A 183 6.45 -22.87 -2.19
CA ALA A 183 6.43 -23.23 -3.61
C ALA A 183 5.39 -22.44 -4.42
N THR A 184 4.61 -21.56 -3.78
CA THR A 184 3.63 -20.68 -4.41
C THR A 184 4.11 -19.22 -4.32
N LYS A 185 3.37 -18.28 -4.90
CA LYS A 185 3.73 -16.86 -4.89
C LYS A 185 2.79 -16.10 -3.96
N LEU A 186 3.32 -15.45 -2.92
CA LEU A 186 2.56 -14.48 -2.12
C LEU A 186 2.15 -13.30 -3.01
N VAL A 187 0.85 -13.08 -3.16
CA VAL A 187 0.26 -12.03 -4.03
C VAL A 187 -0.55 -11.01 -3.25
N LYS A 188 -1.00 -11.32 -2.03
CA LYS A 188 -1.74 -10.38 -1.20
C LYS A 188 -1.44 -10.58 0.27
N VAL A 189 -1.39 -9.48 0.99
CA VAL A 189 -1.42 -9.43 2.45
C VAL A 189 -2.59 -8.55 2.88
N SER A 190 -3.31 -8.98 3.90
CA SER A 190 -4.30 -8.17 4.60
C SER A 190 -4.08 -8.34 6.09
N THR A 191 -4.02 -7.24 6.82
CA THR A 191 -4.05 -7.25 8.29
C THR A 191 -5.21 -6.37 8.74
N ALA A 192 -5.28 -6.05 10.03
CA ALA A 192 -6.21 -5.06 10.53
C ALA A 192 -5.82 -3.61 10.20
N ILE A 193 -4.60 -3.38 9.71
CA ILE A 193 -4.09 -2.04 9.41
C ILE A 193 -4.39 -1.65 7.96
N ALA A 194 -4.03 -2.53 7.04
CA ALA A 194 -4.13 -2.31 5.62
C ALA A 194 -4.17 -3.65 4.87
N SER A 195 -4.49 -3.58 3.57
CA SER A 195 -4.28 -4.68 2.63
C SER A 195 -3.48 -4.19 1.44
N ALA A 196 -2.52 -4.99 1.00
CA ALA A 196 -1.75 -4.78 -0.21
C ALA A 196 -1.83 -6.01 -1.11
N HIS A 197 -1.97 -5.77 -2.40
CA HIS A 197 -1.87 -6.78 -3.44
C HIS A 197 -0.65 -6.50 -4.33
N CYS A 198 -0.06 -7.53 -4.93
CA CYS A 198 1.18 -7.44 -5.72
C CYS A 198 1.06 -6.53 -6.95
N ASP A 199 -0.17 -6.25 -7.38
CA ASP A 199 -0.48 -5.30 -8.44
C ASP A 199 -0.60 -3.85 -7.95
N GLY A 200 -0.23 -3.54 -6.71
CA GLY A 200 -0.25 -2.17 -6.19
C GLY A 200 -1.63 -1.67 -5.74
N ILE A 201 -2.65 -2.55 -5.63
CA ILE A 201 -3.89 -2.18 -4.95
C ILE A 201 -3.64 -2.16 -3.45
N ILE A 202 -3.87 -1.00 -2.84
CA ILE A 202 -3.80 -0.79 -1.39
C ILE A 202 -5.18 -0.45 -0.84
N LYS A 203 -5.52 -1.01 0.32
CA LYS A 203 -6.69 -0.62 1.12
C LYS A 203 -6.22 -0.21 2.50
N PHE A 204 -6.59 0.98 2.94
CA PHE A 204 -6.33 1.45 4.30
C PHE A 204 -7.53 1.09 5.18
N LEU A 205 -7.26 0.44 6.32
CA LEU A 205 -8.31 -0.02 7.25
C LEU A 205 -8.28 0.75 8.56
N GLN A 206 -7.12 1.29 8.95
CA GLN A 206 -6.93 2.09 10.17
C GLN A 206 -6.24 3.41 9.84
N SER A 207 -6.93 4.53 10.04
CA SER A 207 -6.42 5.87 9.71
C SER A 207 -5.21 6.28 10.55
N GLN A 208 -5.13 5.84 11.81
CA GLN A 208 -4.02 6.16 12.71
C GLN A 208 -2.65 5.65 12.24
N TYR A 209 -2.63 4.67 11.32
CA TYR A 209 -1.41 4.11 10.74
C TYR A 209 -1.16 4.57 9.30
N LEU A 210 -2.01 5.46 8.77
CA LEU A 210 -1.95 5.91 7.38
C LEU A 210 -0.56 6.44 7.03
N THR A 211 0.00 7.35 7.85
CA THR A 211 1.33 7.92 7.62
C THR A 211 2.40 6.85 7.53
N GLY A 212 2.43 5.88 8.45
CA GLY A 212 3.43 4.82 8.41
C GLY A 212 3.30 3.89 7.20
N VAL A 213 2.08 3.61 6.76
CA VAL A 213 1.85 2.86 5.51
C VAL A 213 2.31 3.68 4.30
N LEU A 214 2.02 4.98 4.27
CA LEU A 214 2.45 5.87 3.18
C LEU A 214 3.96 6.01 3.12
N THR A 215 4.66 6.15 4.26
CA THR A 215 6.13 6.18 4.31
C THR A 215 6.72 4.95 3.62
N LEU A 216 6.27 3.75 3.98
CA LEU A 216 6.72 2.51 3.36
C LEU A 216 6.46 2.48 1.84
N LEU A 217 5.27 2.93 1.40
CA LEU A 217 4.94 2.99 -0.02
C LEU A 217 5.76 4.04 -0.77
N THR A 218 6.09 5.17 -0.12
CA THR A 218 6.98 6.19 -0.64
C THR A 218 8.37 5.62 -0.83
N GLU A 219 8.98 4.99 0.18
CA GLU A 219 10.29 4.33 0.08
C GLU A 219 10.33 3.32 -1.08
N LEU A 220 9.30 2.47 -1.19
CA LEU A 220 9.20 1.49 -2.28
C LEU A 220 9.01 2.12 -3.66
N ALA A 221 8.32 3.26 -3.76
CA ALA A 221 8.19 3.99 -5.01
C ALA A 221 9.52 4.62 -5.42
N ILE A 222 10.23 5.21 -4.46
CA ILE A 222 11.56 5.81 -4.65
C ILE A 222 12.56 4.77 -5.14
N SER A 223 12.61 3.59 -4.50
CA SER A 223 13.52 2.52 -4.88
C SER A 223 13.27 1.94 -6.27
N GLN A 224 12.10 2.18 -6.87
CA GLN A 224 11.75 1.75 -8.23
C GLN A 224 12.00 2.84 -9.29
N ILE A 225 12.29 4.07 -8.86
CA ILE A 225 12.65 5.18 -9.74
C ILE A 225 14.16 5.20 -10.00
N GLN A 226 14.98 4.83 -9.01
CA GLN A 226 16.43 4.65 -9.12
C GLN A 226 16.81 3.45 -10.00
#